data_AF-A0A1S3DPU2-F1
#
_entry.id   AF-A0A1S3DPU2-F1
#
_cell.length_a   1.000
_cell.length_b   1.000
_cell.length_c   1.000
_cell.angle_alpha   90.00
_cell.angle_beta   90.00
_cell.angle_gamma   90.00
#
_symmetry.space_group_name_H-M   'P 1'
#
loop_
_entity.id
_entity.type
_entity.pdbx_description
1 polymer ?
#
loop_
_entity_poly.entity_id
_entity_poly.type
_entity_poly.pdbx_seq_one_letter_code
_entity_poly.pdbx_strand_id
1 'polypeptide(L)'
;NDLLSLMPFDLLYFVFGFECTFLRLPRLIKIQTFWEFCNHFDSVLASPYVVRVARTLTYMIYLVHLNACAYYEISVREGLGINSWVYDGKGNAYIRCFYFATKTATSIGKNPRPTNEMEYVFMTVSWLLGVFVFAVLIGQ
;
A
#
# COMPACT_ATOMS: atom_id res chain seq x y z
N ASN A 1 -16.04 16.54 2.83
CA ASN A 1 -14.93 15.70 2.33
C ASN A 1 -14.32 16.21 1.04
N ASP A 2 -15.07 16.77 0.09
CA ASP A 2 -14.48 17.31 -1.15
C ASP A 2 -13.57 18.52 -0.95
N LEU A 3 -13.87 19.40 0.02
CA LEU A 3 -13.07 20.61 0.26
C LEU A 3 -11.64 20.32 0.76
N LEU A 4 -11.46 19.27 1.56
CA LEU A 4 -10.13 18.83 2.04
C LEU A 4 -9.35 18.07 0.94
N SER A 5 -10.08 17.35 0.08
CA SER A 5 -9.54 16.65 -1.10
C SER A 5 -9.13 17.61 -2.23
N LEU A 6 -9.71 18.81 -2.27
CA LEU A 6 -9.42 19.88 -3.23
C LEU A 6 -8.42 20.90 -2.70
N MET A 7 -7.95 20.74 -1.45
CA MET A 7 -6.97 21.65 -0.88
C MET A 7 -5.66 21.54 -1.72
N PRO A 8 -5.19 22.63 -2.34
CA PRO A 8 -4.15 22.57 -3.35
C PRO A 8 -2.78 22.43 -2.69
N PHE A 9 -2.48 21.25 -2.19
CA PHE A 9 -1.13 20.91 -1.74
C PHE A 9 -0.12 20.84 -2.89
N ASP A 10 -0.58 20.95 -4.15
CA ASP A 10 0.26 21.24 -5.32
C ASP A 10 0.96 22.62 -5.23
N LEU A 11 0.52 23.56 -4.36
CA LEU A 11 1.25 24.82 -4.10
C LEU A 11 2.52 24.61 -3.25
N LEU A 12 2.58 23.55 -2.43
CA LEU A 12 3.80 23.18 -1.69
C LEU A 12 4.92 22.65 -2.60
N TYR A 13 4.57 22.29 -3.84
CA TYR A 13 5.50 21.85 -4.87
C TYR A 13 6.55 22.91 -5.23
N PHE A 14 6.21 24.19 -5.06
CA PHE A 14 7.13 25.32 -5.29
C PHE A 14 8.18 25.50 -4.19
N VAL A 15 7.98 24.94 -2.99
CA VAL A 15 8.87 25.14 -1.83
C VAL A 15 9.76 23.92 -1.56
N PHE A 16 9.26 22.69 -1.80
CA PHE A 16 9.97 21.44 -1.44
C PHE A 16 10.60 20.68 -2.62
N GLY A 17 10.47 21.17 -3.85
CA GLY A 17 11.04 20.54 -5.04
C GLY A 17 10.19 19.38 -5.60
N PHE A 18 10.42 19.07 -6.87
CA PHE A 18 9.63 18.15 -7.73
C PHE A 18 9.65 16.67 -7.30
N GLU A 19 10.38 16.29 -6.24
CA GLU A 19 10.71 14.90 -5.90
C GLU A 19 9.80 14.28 -4.82
N CYS A 20 8.88 15.04 -4.20
CA CYS A 20 8.10 14.54 -3.06
C CYS A 20 6.72 13.96 -3.46
N THR A 21 6.70 12.70 -3.90
CA THR A 21 5.48 11.92 -4.19
C THR A 21 4.51 11.81 -2.99
N PHE A 22 5.01 11.99 -1.75
CA PHE A 22 4.21 12.03 -0.51
C PHE A 22 3.14 13.12 -0.48
N LEU A 23 3.31 14.22 -1.24
CA LEU A 23 2.36 15.32 -1.28
C LEU A 23 1.03 14.94 -1.97
N ARG A 24 0.95 13.78 -2.63
CA ARG A 24 -0.28 13.27 -3.25
C ARG A 24 -1.12 12.36 -2.33
N LEU A 25 -0.60 11.99 -1.16
CA LEU A 25 -1.32 11.18 -0.16
C LEU A 25 -2.68 11.76 0.30
N PRO A 26 -2.95 13.09 0.29
CA PRO A 26 -4.29 13.62 0.56
C PRO A 26 -5.37 13.13 -0.42
N ARG A 27 -5.01 12.61 -1.60
CA ARG A 27 -6.00 11.98 -2.51
C ARG A 27 -6.55 10.66 -1.99
N LEU A 28 -5.86 9.98 -1.06
CA LEU A 28 -6.37 8.77 -0.41
C LEU A 28 -7.55 9.07 0.54
N ILE A 29 -7.79 10.35 0.86
CA ILE A 29 -8.96 10.82 1.64
C ILE A 29 -10.28 10.58 0.87
N LYS A 30 -10.23 10.36 -0.45
CA LYS A 30 -11.37 9.88 -1.25
C LYS A 30 -11.70 8.40 -1.06
N ILE A 31 -11.29 7.78 0.06
CA ILE A 31 -11.76 6.44 0.44
C ILE A 31 -13.30 6.38 0.46
N GLN A 32 -14.00 7.48 0.76
CA GLN A 32 -15.47 7.48 0.80
C GLN A 32 -16.13 7.14 -0.54
N THR A 33 -15.54 7.52 -1.67
CA THR A 33 -16.04 7.13 -3.00
C THR A 33 -15.88 5.63 -3.24
N PHE A 34 -14.84 5.01 -2.66
CA PHE A 34 -14.68 3.56 -2.67
C PHE A 34 -15.75 2.85 -1.83
N TRP A 35 -16.14 3.43 -0.68
CA TRP A 35 -17.22 2.90 0.14
C TRP A 35 -18.58 3.02 -0.55
N GLU A 36 -18.85 4.14 -1.23
CA GLU A 36 -20.05 4.33 -2.05
C GLU A 36 -20.13 3.32 -3.20
N PHE A 37 -19.00 3.06 -3.88
CA PHE A 37 -18.91 2.03 -4.91
C PHE A 37 -19.17 0.62 -4.35
N CYS A 38 -18.59 0.29 -3.20
CA CYS A 38 -18.86 -0.98 -2.52
C CYS A 38 -20.33 -1.13 -2.11
N ASN A 39 -20.98 -0.06 -1.63
CA ASN A 39 -22.40 -0.07 -1.30
C ASN A 39 -23.28 -0.24 -2.54
N HIS A 40 -22.87 0.31 -3.69
CA HIS A 40 -23.57 0.09 -4.94
C HIS A 40 -23.40 -1.36 -5.44
N PHE A 41 -22.19 -1.93 -5.33
CA PHE A 41 -21.95 -3.35 -5.60
C PHE A 41 -22.77 -4.27 -4.69
N ASP A 42 -22.95 -3.90 -3.42
CA ASP A 42 -23.81 -4.60 -2.45
C ASP A 42 -25.27 -4.63 -2.95
N SER A 43 -25.76 -3.53 -3.50
CA SER A 43 -27.14 -3.44 -4.02
C SER A 43 -27.40 -4.27 -5.29
N VAL A 44 -26.34 -4.65 -6.03
CA VAL A 44 -26.44 -5.42 -7.27
C VAL A 44 -26.24 -6.93 -7.04
N LEU A 45 -25.51 -7.31 -5.98
CA LEU A 45 -25.17 -8.70 -5.70
C LEU A 45 -26.27 -9.38 -4.87
N ALA A 46 -26.80 -10.50 -5.39
CA ALA A 46 -27.89 -11.25 -4.75
C ALA A 46 -27.49 -11.98 -3.45
N SER A 47 -26.19 -12.13 -3.16
CA SER A 47 -25.69 -12.85 -1.98
C SER A 47 -24.83 -11.95 -1.08
N PRO A 48 -25.28 -11.65 0.16
CA PRO A 48 -24.56 -10.80 1.10
C PRO A 48 -23.23 -11.40 1.60
N TYR A 49 -23.02 -12.72 1.44
CA TYR A 49 -21.76 -13.37 1.75
C TYR A 49 -20.65 -12.97 0.75
N VAL A 50 -20.98 -12.98 -0.54
CA VAL A 50 -20.03 -12.64 -1.62
C VAL A 50 -19.56 -11.20 -1.48
N VAL A 51 -20.46 -10.28 -1.10
CA VAL A 51 -20.12 -8.87 -0.90
C VAL A 51 -19.15 -8.68 0.25
N ARG A 52 -19.37 -9.37 1.38
CA ARG A 52 -18.46 -9.30 2.54
C ARG A 52 -17.06 -9.75 2.16
N VAL A 53 -16.94 -10.90 1.49
CA VAL A 53 -15.64 -11.44 1.04
C VAL A 53 -14.99 -10.52 0.00
N ALA A 54 -15.74 -9.99 -0.97
CA ALA A 54 -15.20 -9.08 -1.98
C ALA A 54 -14.67 -7.78 -1.36
N ARG A 55 -15.39 -7.22 -0.38
CA ARG A 55 -14.97 -6.01 0.33
C ARG A 55 -13.67 -6.22 1.11
N THR A 56 -13.55 -7.31 1.86
CA THR A 56 -12.34 -7.60 2.65
C THR A 56 -11.14 -7.95 1.78
N LEU A 57 -11.36 -8.68 0.67
CA LEU A 57 -10.33 -8.95 -0.32
C LEU A 57 -9.82 -7.66 -0.99
N THR A 58 -10.72 -6.72 -1.29
CA THR A 58 -10.31 -5.43 -1.87
C THR A 58 -9.49 -4.60 -0.88
N TYR A 59 -9.86 -4.58 0.41
CA TYR A 59 -9.04 -3.95 1.45
C TYR A 59 -7.64 -4.57 1.56
N MET A 60 -7.54 -5.89 1.47
CA MET A 60 -6.25 -6.59 1.46
C MET A 60 -5.38 -6.16 0.27
N ILE A 61 -5.92 -6.17 -0.95
CA ILE A 61 -5.18 -5.77 -2.16
C ILE A 61 -4.71 -4.32 -2.05
N TYR A 62 -5.57 -3.44 -1.54
CA TYR A 62 -5.23 -2.03 -1.36
C TYR A 62 -4.08 -1.83 -0.36
N LEU A 63 -4.08 -2.54 0.76
CA LEU A 63 -2.98 -2.49 1.73
C LEU A 63 -1.68 -3.03 1.14
N VAL A 64 -1.72 -4.09 0.32
CA VAL A 64 -0.54 -4.60 -0.40
C VAL A 64 0.00 -3.57 -1.39
N HIS A 65 -0.88 -2.87 -2.12
CA HIS A 65 -0.49 -1.80 -3.03
C HIS A 65 0.22 -0.66 -2.28
N LEU A 66 -0.34 -0.19 -1.15
CA LEU A 66 0.29 0.85 -0.33
C LEU A 66 1.66 0.41 0.21
N ASN A 67 1.79 -0.83 0.68
CA ASN A 67 3.07 -1.38 1.12
C ASN A 67 4.08 -1.44 -0.03
N ALA A 68 3.66 -1.84 -1.23
CA ALA A 68 4.51 -1.90 -2.41
C ALA A 68 5.04 -0.51 -2.81
N CYS A 69 4.16 0.50 -2.81
CA CYS A 69 4.54 1.88 -3.10
C CYS A 69 5.50 2.44 -2.05
N ALA A 70 5.23 2.19 -0.76
CA ALA A 70 6.12 2.61 0.32
C ALA A 70 7.50 1.94 0.24
N TYR A 71 7.54 0.65 -0.08
CA TYR A 71 8.79 -0.09 -0.29
C TYR A 71 9.60 0.46 -1.47
N TYR A 72 8.95 0.79 -2.59
CA TYR A 72 9.61 1.40 -3.73
C TYR A 72 10.19 2.78 -3.39
N GLU A 73 9.44 3.61 -2.67
CA GLU A 73 9.88 4.94 -2.25
C GLU A 73 11.09 4.88 -1.31
N ILE A 74 11.08 3.97 -0.33
CA ILE A 74 12.25 3.72 0.55
C ILE A 74 13.44 3.25 -0.31
N SER A 75 13.19 2.36 -1.26
CA SER A 75 14.21 1.87 -2.19
C SER A 75 14.85 2.99 -3.02
N VAL A 76 14.06 3.96 -3.49
CA VAL A 76 14.57 5.11 -4.25
C VAL A 76 15.37 6.06 -3.36
N ARG A 77 14.90 6.30 -2.13
CA ARG A 77 15.55 7.20 -1.15
C ARG A 77 16.89 6.67 -0.65
N GLU A 78 16.98 5.37 -0.37
CA GLU A 78 18.25 4.75 0.01
C GLU A 78 19.19 4.62 -1.20
N GLY A 79 18.60 4.38 -2.38
CA GLY A 79 19.28 4.27 -3.67
C GLY A 79 19.20 2.85 -4.22
N LEU A 80 18.77 2.74 -5.48
CA LEU A 80 18.43 1.46 -6.10
C LEU A 80 19.64 0.52 -6.21
N GLY A 81 19.47 -0.74 -5.77
CA GLY A 81 20.46 -1.80 -5.88
C GLY A 81 21.71 -1.65 -4.99
N ILE A 82 21.70 -0.74 -4.02
CA ILE A 82 22.84 -0.53 -3.10
C ILE A 82 22.99 -1.69 -2.11
N ASN A 83 21.87 -2.24 -1.63
CA ASN A 83 21.86 -3.37 -0.73
C ASN A 83 21.02 -4.52 -1.29
N SER A 84 21.05 -5.68 -0.63
CA SER A 84 20.31 -6.87 -1.08
C SER A 84 18.80 -6.79 -0.85
N TRP A 85 18.35 -5.84 -0.03
CA TRP A 85 16.95 -5.67 0.37
C TRP A 85 16.18 -4.74 -0.57
N VAL A 86 16.80 -3.65 -0.99
CA VAL A 86 16.29 -2.60 -1.86
C VAL A 86 16.07 -3.12 -3.27
N TYR A 87 15.10 -2.54 -3.97
CA TYR A 87 14.85 -2.85 -5.37
C TYR A 87 16.09 -2.59 -6.24
N ASP A 88 16.49 -3.60 -7.03
CA ASP A 88 17.70 -3.62 -7.87
C ASP A 88 17.58 -2.80 -9.17
N GLY A 89 16.45 -2.14 -9.42
CA GLY A 89 16.21 -1.38 -10.64
C GLY A 89 15.98 -2.23 -11.90
N LYS A 90 15.91 -3.56 -11.77
CA LYS A 90 15.77 -4.47 -12.93
C LYS A 90 14.31 -4.89 -13.13
N GLY A 91 13.84 -4.77 -14.37
CA GLY A 91 12.48 -5.17 -14.78
C GLY A 91 11.40 -4.15 -14.39
N ASN A 92 10.15 -4.61 -14.26
CA ASN A 92 9.06 -3.74 -13.87
C ASN A 92 9.06 -3.52 -12.35
N ALA A 93 9.37 -2.29 -11.94
CA ALA A 93 9.42 -1.87 -10.54
C ALA A 93 8.13 -2.20 -9.78
N TYR A 94 6.96 -1.93 -10.39
CA TYR A 94 5.67 -2.16 -9.75
C TYR A 94 5.46 -3.63 -9.42
N ILE A 95 5.67 -4.53 -10.38
CA ILE A 95 5.44 -5.97 -10.19
C ILE A 95 6.40 -6.54 -9.14
N ARG A 96 7.68 -6.12 -9.15
CA ARG A 96 8.67 -6.58 -8.17
C ARG A 96 8.34 -6.11 -6.75
N CYS A 97 8.05 -4.82 -6.58
CA CYS A 97 7.70 -4.25 -5.29
C CYS A 97 6.36 -4.81 -4.78
N PHE A 98 5.39 -5.03 -5.67
CA PHE A 98 4.11 -5.65 -5.32
C PHE A 98 4.29 -7.10 -4.89
N TYR A 99 5.14 -7.87 -5.58
CA TYR A 99 5.48 -9.23 -5.19
C TYR A 99 6.20 -9.29 -3.84
N PHE A 100 7.13 -8.37 -3.59
CA PHE A 100 7.79 -8.22 -2.30
C PHE A 100 6.78 -7.95 -1.18
N ALA A 101 5.91 -6.94 -1.37
CA ALA A 101 4.89 -6.55 -0.39
C ALA A 101 3.87 -7.67 -0.14
N THR A 102 3.45 -8.37 -1.19
CA THR A 102 2.53 -9.51 -1.09
C THR A 102 3.13 -10.61 -0.21
N LYS A 103 4.38 -11.00 -0.47
CA LYS A 103 5.07 -12.04 0.33
C LYS A 103 5.21 -11.65 1.80
N THR A 104 5.44 -10.37 2.08
CA THR A 104 5.50 -9.85 3.45
C THR A 104 4.12 -9.89 4.10
N ALA A 105 3.09 -9.42 3.41
CA ALA A 105 1.71 -9.41 3.91
C ALA A 105 1.21 -10.83 4.19
N THR A 106 1.49 -11.79 3.30
CA THR A 106 1.09 -13.20 3.44
C THR A 106 2.06 -14.05 4.27
N SER A 107 3.05 -13.44 4.93
CA SER A 107 4.02 -14.13 5.78
C SER A 107 4.76 -15.31 5.10
N ILE A 108 5.00 -15.26 3.79
CA ILE A 108 5.69 -16.32 3.03
C ILE A 108 7.21 -16.34 3.34
N GLY A 109 7.75 -15.28 3.96
CA GLY A 109 9.05 -15.29 4.65
C GLY A 109 10.31 -15.38 3.79
N LYS A 110 10.21 -15.43 2.45
CA LYS A 110 11.35 -15.51 1.51
C LYS A 110 11.78 -14.15 0.95
N ASN A 111 11.75 -13.10 1.76
CA ASN A 111 12.26 -11.79 1.36
C ASN A 111 13.72 -11.63 1.77
N PRO A 112 14.51 -10.82 1.03
CA PRO A 112 15.87 -10.47 1.44
C PRO A 112 15.85 -9.86 2.84
N ARG A 113 16.96 -10.04 3.57
CA ARG A 113 17.06 -9.58 4.96
C ARG A 113 17.34 -8.06 4.98
N PRO A 114 16.65 -7.29 5.84
CA PRO A 114 16.99 -5.89 6.03
C PRO A 114 18.40 -5.76 6.60
N THR A 115 19.04 -4.66 6.25
CA THR A 115 20.41 -4.25 6.58
C THR A 115 20.44 -2.95 7.39
N ASN A 116 19.48 -2.05 7.16
CA ASN A 116 19.37 -0.75 7.82
C ASN A 116 18.27 -0.73 8.88
N GLU A 117 18.42 0.12 9.91
CA GLU A 117 17.43 0.28 10.99
C GLU A 117 16.04 0.65 10.44
N MET A 118 15.98 1.53 9.43
CA MET A 118 14.74 1.92 8.76
C MET A 118 14.06 0.75 8.06
N GLU A 119 14.82 -0.15 7.43
CA GLU A 119 14.29 -1.36 6.79
C GLU A 119 13.73 -2.33 7.83
N TYR A 120 14.37 -2.48 9.00
CA TYR A 120 13.84 -3.30 10.10
C TYR A 120 12.50 -2.77 10.62
N VAL A 121 12.38 -1.45 10.81
CA VAL A 121 11.14 -0.81 11.25
C VAL A 121 10.05 -1.01 10.19
N PHE A 122 10.37 -0.77 8.92
CA PHE A 122 9.42 -0.97 7.82
C PHE A 122 8.94 -2.42 7.72
N MET A 123 9.85 -3.39 7.80
CA MET A 123 9.50 -4.81 7.77
C MET A 123 8.62 -5.22 8.94
N THR A 124 8.92 -4.71 10.15
CA THR A 124 8.13 -5.00 11.36
C THR A 124 6.71 -4.47 11.23
N VAL A 125 6.55 -3.21 10.80
CA VAL A 125 5.23 -2.60 10.59
C VAL A 125 4.45 -3.31 9.49
N SER A 126 5.11 -3.61 8.36
CA SER A 126 4.49 -4.29 7.22
C SER A 126 4.00 -5.69 7.58
N TRP A 127 4.80 -6.42 8.37
CA TRP A 127 4.42 -7.75 8.84
C TRP A 127 3.26 -7.69 9.83
N LEU A 128 3.29 -6.76 10.79
CA LEU A 128 2.21 -6.55 11.75
C LEU A 128 0.89 -6.22 11.04
N LEU A 129 0.92 -5.32 10.06
CA LEU A 129 -0.25 -5.00 9.22
C LEU A 129 -0.76 -6.24 8.48
N GLY A 130 0.13 -7.05 7.90
CA GLY A 130 -0.22 -8.31 7.25
C GLY A 130 -0.98 -9.25 8.19
N VAL A 131 -0.43 -9.50 9.38
CA VAL A 131 -1.06 -10.37 10.39
C VAL A 131 -2.45 -9.87 10.78
N PHE A 132 -2.62 -8.56 11.01
CA PHE A 132 -3.94 -8.00 11.33
C PHE A 132 -4.95 -8.18 10.21
N VAL A 133 -4.54 -8.01 8.95
CA VAL A 133 -5.43 -8.21 7.79
C VAL A 133 -5.85 -9.66 7.67
N PHE A 134 -4.93 -10.60 7.83
CA PHE A 134 -5.25 -12.03 7.83
C PHE A 134 -6.18 -12.42 8.99
N ALA A 135 -5.97 -11.85 10.18
CA ALA A 135 -6.85 -12.06 11.32
C ALA A 135 -8.27 -11.55 11.04
N VAL A 136 -8.41 -10.37 10.43
CA VAL A 136 -9.72 -9.83 10.02
C VAL A 136 -10.37 -10.71 8.96
N LEU A 137 -9.61 -11.24 7.99
CA LEU A 137 -10.15 -12.13 6.95
C LEU A 137 -10.69 -13.45 7.52
N ILE A 138 -10.00 -14.05 8.48
CA ILE A 138 -10.43 -15.31 9.15
C ILE A 138 -11.61 -15.05 10.10
N GLY A 139 -11.71 -13.85 10.68
CA GLY A 139 -12.77 -13.48 11.62
C GLY A 139 -14.10 -13.06 10.98
N GLN A 140 -14.23 -13.09 9.65
CA GLN A 140 -15.48 -12.83 8.91
C GLN A 140 -16.34 -14.08 8.78
#